data_AF-A0A9D9VJB7-F1
#
_entry.id   AF-A0A9D9VJB7-F1
#
_cell.length_a   1.000
_cell.length_b   1.000
_cell.length_c   1.000
_cell.angle_alpha   90.00
_cell.angle_beta   90.00
_cell.angle_gamma   90.00
#
_symmetry.space_group_name_H-M   'P 1'
#
loop_
_entity.id
_entity.type
_entity.pdbx_description
1 polymer ?
#
loop_
_entity_poly.entity_id
_entity_poly.type
_entity_poly.pdbx_seq_one_letter_code
_entity_poly.pdbx_strand_id
1 'polypeptide(L)'
;MQVEFSKPLIKGIERIQANFASNGYEMVNLLNKDYDERMNIDPINFITDENLAEGKKIITAVIKPQVNYNGVLIQRAQVDISQN
;
A
#
# COMPACT_ATOMS: atom_id res chain seq x y z
N MET A 1 4.76 3.90 19.50
CA MET A 1 3.53 4.61 19.89
C MET A 1 2.45 4.24 18.90
N GLN A 2 1.54 3.32 19.25
CA GLN A 2 0.34 3.07 18.44
C GLN A 2 -0.56 4.30 18.60
N VAL A 3 -0.81 5.02 17.51
CA VAL A 3 -1.80 6.10 17.50
C VAL A 3 -3.17 5.43 17.48
N GLU A 4 -3.86 5.44 18.62
CA GLU A 4 -5.20 4.89 18.72
C GLU A 4 -6.20 5.93 18.21
N PHE A 5 -6.73 5.73 17.01
CA PHE A 5 -7.75 6.62 16.43
C PHE A 5 -9.06 6.49 17.21
N SER A 6 -9.77 7.60 17.39
CA SER A 6 -11.07 7.56 18.06
C SER A 6 -12.09 6.75 17.24
N LYS A 7 -12.99 6.02 17.93
CA LYS A 7 -14.04 5.22 17.28
C LYS A 7 -14.83 6.02 16.22
N PRO A 8 -15.22 7.29 16.43
CA PRO A 8 -15.89 8.09 15.40
C PRO A 8 -15.03 8.33 14.15
N LEU A 9 -13.72 8.57 14.31
CA LEU A 9 -12.81 8.78 13.18
C LEU A 9 -12.68 7.51 12.34
N ILE A 10 -12.51 6.34 12.99
CA ILE A 10 -12.44 5.05 12.31
C ILE A 10 -13.71 4.81 11.48
N LYS A 11 -14.90 4.98 12.08
CA LYS A 11 -16.17 4.85 11.36
C LYS A 11 -16.31 5.84 10.19
N GLY A 12 -15.78 7.05 10.35
CA GLY A 12 -15.74 8.05 9.29
C GLY A 12 -14.93 7.55 8.08
N ILE A 13 -13.74 6.97 8.34
CA ILE A 13 -12.86 6.39 7.31
C ILE A 13 -13.55 5.21 6.63
N GLU A 14 -14.13 4.28 7.40
CA GLU A 14 -14.86 3.13 6.86
C GLU A 14 -15.98 3.56 5.91
N ARG A 15 -16.76 4.59 6.28
CA ARG A 15 -17.82 5.13 5.41
C ARG A 15 -17.25 5.70 4.12
N ILE A 16 -16.13 6.42 4.19
CA ILE A 16 -15.48 6.96 2.98
C ILE A 16 -15.05 5.81 2.08
N GLN A 17 -14.32 4.82 2.62
CA GLN A 17 -13.88 3.64 1.87
C GLN A 17 -15.05 2.88 1.23
N ALA A 18 -16.14 2.66 1.97
CA ALA A 18 -17.34 2.01 1.46
C ALA A 18 -18.00 2.79 0.32
N ASN A 19 -18.02 4.13 0.39
CA ASN A 19 -18.52 4.97 -0.70
C ASN A 19 -17.65 4.85 -1.95
N PHE A 20 -16.32 4.93 -1.82
CA PHE A 20 -15.40 4.75 -2.94
C PHE A 20 -15.57 3.37 -3.59
N ALA A 21 -15.62 2.31 -2.79
CA ALA A 21 -15.86 0.94 -3.27
C ALA A 21 -17.20 0.79 -4.00
N SER A 22 -18.27 1.37 -3.46
CA SER A 22 -19.60 1.34 -4.10
C SER A 22 -19.65 2.12 -5.42
N ASN A 23 -18.72 3.06 -5.62
CA ASN A 23 -18.56 3.82 -6.86
C ASN A 23 -17.48 3.22 -7.79
N GLY A 24 -17.00 2.00 -7.53
CA GLY A 24 -16.09 1.27 -8.40
C GLY A 24 -14.61 1.51 -8.15
N TYR A 25 -14.24 2.25 -7.11
CA TYR A 25 -12.83 2.46 -6.74
C TYR A 25 -12.33 1.39 -5.77
N GLU A 26 -11.19 0.80 -6.09
CA GLU A 26 -10.47 -0.15 -5.24
C GLU A 26 -9.10 0.42 -4.89
N MET A 27 -8.81 0.55 -3.61
CA MET A 27 -7.48 0.90 -3.11
C MET A 27 -6.75 -0.37 -2.69
N VAL A 28 -5.64 -0.69 -3.35
CA VAL A 28 -4.90 -1.92 -3.08
C VAL A 28 -3.96 -1.72 -1.88
N ASN A 29 -4.13 -2.53 -0.83
CA ASN A 29 -3.21 -2.54 0.29
C ASN A 29 -1.94 -3.31 -0.08
N LEU A 30 -0.81 -2.61 -0.14
CA LEU A 30 0.52 -3.16 -0.48
C LEU A 30 1.50 -3.16 0.69
N LEU A 31 1.18 -2.49 1.79
CA LEU A 31 2.10 -2.37 2.92
C LEU A 31 2.40 -3.75 3.53
N ASN A 32 3.68 -4.02 3.83
CA ASN A 32 4.18 -5.28 4.36
C ASN A 32 4.01 -6.50 3.44
N LYS A 33 3.68 -6.30 2.16
CA LYS A 33 3.67 -7.38 1.18
C LYS A 33 5.07 -7.56 0.59
N ASP A 34 5.39 -8.80 0.25
CA ASP A 34 6.61 -9.11 -0.49
C ASP A 34 6.59 -8.39 -1.85
N TYR A 35 7.76 -7.89 -2.24
CA TYR A 35 7.95 -7.20 -3.51
C TYR A 35 8.50 -8.15 -4.57
N ASP A 36 7.86 -8.16 -5.73
CA ASP A 36 8.33 -8.81 -6.94
C ASP A 36 8.51 -7.76 -8.04
N GLU A 37 9.62 -7.82 -8.77
CA GLU A 37 9.96 -6.87 -9.86
C GLU A 37 8.97 -6.90 -11.03
N ARG A 38 8.17 -7.96 -11.16
CA ARG A 38 7.10 -8.10 -12.16
C ARG A 38 5.82 -7.39 -11.75
N MET A 39 5.75 -6.89 -10.51
CA MET A 39 4.60 -6.09 -10.07
C MET A 39 4.53 -4.78 -10.86
N ASN A 40 3.31 -4.40 -11.25
CA ASN A 40 3.06 -3.17 -12.00
C ASN A 40 2.99 -1.94 -11.07
N ILE A 41 4.07 -1.66 -10.35
CA ILE A 41 4.19 -0.57 -9.36
C ILE A 41 5.46 0.24 -9.60
N ASP A 42 5.57 1.42 -8.97
CA ASP A 42 6.71 2.32 -9.10
C ASP A 42 7.55 2.31 -7.80
N PRO A 43 8.66 1.56 -7.76
CA PRO A 43 9.59 1.65 -6.64
C PRO A 43 10.29 3.03 -6.65
N ILE A 44 10.24 3.75 -5.53
CA ILE A 44 10.87 5.06 -5.36
C ILE A 44 12.24 4.90 -4.73
N ASN A 45 12.33 4.14 -3.63
CA ASN A 45 13.60 3.85 -2.96
C ASN A 45 13.75 2.35 -2.68
N PHE A 46 15.00 1.90 -2.71
CA PHE A 46 15.41 0.63 -2.13
C PHE A 46 16.28 0.91 -0.90
N ILE A 47 15.89 0.35 0.23
CA ILE A 47 16.50 0.58 1.54
C ILE A 47 17.11 -0.74 2.00
N THR A 48 18.39 -0.74 2.35
CA THR A 48 19.02 -1.94 2.93
C THR A 48 18.54 -2.16 4.36
N ASP A 49 18.06 -3.36 4.67
CA ASP A 49 17.67 -3.78 6.01
C ASP A 49 18.25 -5.17 6.31
N GLU A 50 19.35 -5.18 7.07
CA GLU A 50 20.10 -6.38 7.45
C GLU A 50 19.30 -7.35 8.33
N ASN A 51 18.15 -6.92 8.89
CA ASN A 51 17.28 -7.79 9.69
C ASN A 51 16.35 -8.64 8.82
N LEU A 52 16.22 -8.35 7.53
CA LEU A 52 15.45 -9.17 6.62
C LEU A 52 16.21 -10.45 6.27
N ALA A 53 15.48 -11.52 5.97
CA ALA A 53 16.09 -12.74 5.44
C ALA A 53 16.78 -12.46 4.11
N GLU A 54 17.85 -13.20 3.81
CA GLU A 54 18.61 -13.06 2.56
C GLU A 54 17.70 -13.12 1.32
N GLY A 55 17.84 -12.13 0.43
CA GLY A 55 17.05 -12.03 -0.80
C GLY A 55 15.59 -11.57 -0.59
N LYS A 56 15.16 -11.31 0.65
CA LYS A 56 13.81 -10.82 0.94
C LYS A 56 13.69 -9.36 0.55
N LYS A 57 12.61 -9.03 -0.15
CA LYS A 57 12.22 -7.66 -0.50
C LYS A 57 10.78 -7.43 -0.06
N ILE A 58 10.54 -6.37 0.71
CA ILE A 58 9.23 -6.08 1.29
C ILE A 58 8.88 -4.61 1.10
N ILE A 59 7.63 -4.33 0.75
CA ILE A 59 7.11 -2.96 0.64
C ILE A 59 6.95 -2.40 2.05
N THR A 60 7.84 -1.47 2.45
CA THR A 60 7.87 -0.89 3.80
C THR A 60 7.21 0.47 3.90
N ALA A 61 7.03 1.18 2.78
CA ALA A 61 6.21 2.38 2.73
C ALA A 61 5.40 2.45 1.44
N VAL A 62 4.17 2.98 1.55
CA VAL A 62 3.31 3.31 0.40
C VAL A 62 3.20 4.83 0.34
N ILE A 63 3.95 5.45 -0.58
CA ILE A 63 3.99 6.90 -0.80
C ILE A 63 2.74 7.36 -1.54
N LYS A 64 2.33 6.58 -2.55
CA LYS A 64 1.02 6.73 -3.21
C LYS A 64 0.38 5.36 -3.36
N PRO A 65 -0.90 5.19 -3.01
CA PRO A 65 -1.59 3.92 -3.14
C PRO A 65 -1.86 3.60 -4.62
N GLN A 66 -1.96 2.32 -4.94
CA GLN A 66 -2.56 1.90 -6.20
C GLN A 66 -4.07 2.06 -6.11
N VAL A 67 -4.66 2.62 -7.18
CA VAL A 67 -6.10 2.77 -7.33
C VAL A 67 -6.54 2.13 -8.63
N ASN A 68 -7.49 1.20 -8.53
CA ASN A 68 -8.22 0.67 -9.67
C ASN A 68 -9.62 1.33 -9.71
N TYR A 69 -10.12 1.60 -10.90
CA TYR A 69 -11.50 2.04 -11.14
C TYR A 69 -12.17 1.04 -12.08
N ASN A 70 -13.25 0.40 -11.61
CA ASN A 70 -13.96 -0.66 -12.34
C ASN A 70 -13.02 -1.75 -12.88
N GLY A 71 -12.04 -2.16 -12.07
CA GLY A 71 -11.03 -3.18 -12.43
C GLY A 71 -9.89 -2.67 -13.32
N VAL A 72 -9.93 -1.41 -13.76
CA VAL A 72 -8.87 -0.79 -14.56
C VAL A 72 -7.92 -0.01 -13.68
N LEU A 73 -6.63 -0.26 -13.81
CA LEU A 73 -5.60 0.51 -13.11
C LEU A 73 -5.61 1.97 -13.59
N ILE A 74 -5.91 2.91 -12.67
CA ILE A 74 -5.89 4.35 -12.96
C ILE A 74 -4.75 5.07 -12.24
N GLN A 75 -4.21 4.47 -11.18
CA GLN A 75 -3.06 5.00 -10.47
C GLN A 75 -2.17 3.84 -10.01
N ARG A 76 -0.91 3.86 -10.44
CA ARG A 76 0.13 2.94 -9.97
C ARG A 76 0.57 3.34 -8.56
N ALA A 77 0.87 2.35 -7.74
CA ALA A 77 1.45 2.60 -6.42
C ALA A 77 2.88 3.13 -6.54
N GLN A 78 3.24 4.06 -5.66
CA GLN A 78 4.62 4.51 -5.45
C GLN A 78 5.06 4.02 -4.07
N VAL A 79 6.14 3.24 -4.00
CA VAL A 79 6.51 2.51 -2.78
C VAL A 79 8.00 2.58 -2.47
N ASP A 80 8.34 2.49 -1.18
CA ASP A 80 9.70 2.18 -0.75
C ASP A 80 9.78 0.69 -0.42
N ILE A 81 10.92 0.08 -0.77
CA ILE A 81 11.18 -1.35 -0.62
C ILE A 81 12.39 -1.52 0.29
N SER A 82 12.23 -2.30 1.36
CA SER A 82 13.37 -2.75 2.14
C SER A 82 13.86 -4.11 1.63
N GLN A 83 15.19 -4.29 1.55
CA GLN A 83 15.82 -5.52 1.09
C GLN A 83 17.12 -5.85 1.85
N ASN A 84 17.45 -7.15 1.95
CA ASN A 84 18.78 -7.64 2.38
C ASN A 84 19.56 -8.11 1.14
#